data_AF-A0A0H4L2P5-F1
#
_entry.id   AF-A0A0H4L2P5-F1
#
_cell.length_a   1.000
_cell.length_b   1.000
_cell.length_c   1.000
_cell.angle_alpha   90.00
_cell.angle_beta   90.00
_cell.angle_gamma   90.00
#
_symmetry.space_group_name_H-M   'P 1'
#
loop_
_entity.id
_entity.type
_entity.pdbx_description
1 polymer ?
#
loop_
_entity_poly.entity_id
_entity_poly.type
_entity_poly.pdbx_seq_one_letter_code
_entity_poly.pdbx_strand_id
1 'polypeptide(L)'
;MNYESRWVGATDGALINISKLLKIRTLNKPELECPRDKRGNFELNEYIFGIDVARSNSQSNNKTAIVVLKIVRSNSGVIRQIQLVNIVEPPNGLSFKEQSILVKRMFYKYGGSLDLNKSRVKTIVVDGNVIGKGLIDRMLEDVTDPETNEELGCFDTVNTEQKPDVPNAPRIIYDLTAQGINGDIIRAFIDYVETGKLKMLKVFDDIKGKSTSSESATEEEQAYKHTQYLIDEVSNLKLKTTKTSITVEQVQKKIDKDRYSALAYALYYIFMFLEKEETEEQYDEDDEFVYY
;
A
#
# COMPACT_ATOMS: atom_id res chain seq x y z
N MET A 1 -18.29 22.07 34.61
CA MET A 1 -16.81 21.92 34.57
C MET A 1 -16.52 20.58 33.91
N ASN A 2 -16.15 20.59 32.62
CA ASN A 2 -15.75 19.39 31.91
C ASN A 2 -14.26 19.17 32.14
N TYR A 3 -13.94 18.47 33.24
CA TYR A 3 -12.62 17.93 33.49
C TYR A 3 -12.54 16.60 32.73
N GLU A 4 -11.56 16.49 31.82
CA GLU A 4 -11.03 15.29 31.14
C GLU A 4 -10.80 15.46 29.62
N SER A 5 -10.43 16.66 29.18
CA SER A 5 -9.60 16.78 27.97
C SER A 5 -8.17 16.30 28.27
N ARG A 6 -8.00 14.97 28.43
CA ARG A 6 -6.68 14.37 28.27
C ARG A 6 -6.31 14.53 26.80
N TRP A 7 -5.46 15.49 26.52
CA TRP A 7 -4.64 15.48 25.33
C TRP A 7 -4.00 14.10 25.24
N VAL A 8 -4.34 13.34 24.19
CA VAL A 8 -3.72 12.05 23.85
C VAL A 8 -2.31 12.36 23.31
N GLY A 9 -1.48 12.95 24.16
CA GLY A 9 -0.09 13.25 23.90
C GLY A 9 0.71 12.01 24.21
N ALA A 10 1.08 11.28 23.14
CA ALA A 10 2.07 10.21 23.10
C ALA A 10 2.08 9.28 24.34
N THR A 11 1.40 8.15 24.24
CA THR A 11 1.68 7.01 25.12
C THR A 11 3.18 6.67 25.09
N ASP A 12 3.76 6.38 26.25
CA ASP A 12 5.15 5.94 26.33
C ASP A 12 5.39 4.75 25.38
N GLY A 13 6.41 4.85 24.53
CA GLY A 13 6.70 3.88 23.47
C GLY A 13 5.82 3.94 22.22
N ALA A 14 5.01 5.00 21.99
CA ALA A 14 4.22 5.15 20.76
C ALA A 14 5.06 4.97 19.48
N LEU A 15 4.47 4.37 18.45
CA LEU A 15 5.15 4.11 17.17
C LEU A 15 5.63 5.40 16.50
N ILE A 16 4.78 6.43 16.49
CA ILE A 16 5.08 7.75 15.92
C ILE A 16 4.38 8.85 16.71
N ASN A 17 4.85 10.09 16.57
CA ASN A 17 4.13 11.25 17.07
C ASN A 17 2.86 11.49 16.23
N ILE A 18 1.68 11.37 16.85
CA ILE A 18 0.40 11.56 16.18
C ILE A 18 0.28 12.93 15.48
N SER A 19 0.93 13.97 16.00
CA SER A 19 0.94 15.30 15.39
C SER A 19 1.66 15.31 14.04
N LYS A 20 2.68 14.46 13.85
CA LYS A 20 3.36 14.28 12.55
C LYS A 20 2.46 13.55 11.57
N LEU A 21 1.78 12.50 12.01
CA LEU A 21 0.82 11.74 11.20
C LEU A 21 -0.35 12.62 10.72
N LEU A 22 -0.89 13.49 11.57
CA LEU A 22 -1.98 14.39 11.20
C LEU A 22 -1.52 15.48 10.21
N LYS A 23 -0.28 15.98 10.33
CA LYS A 23 0.28 17.00 9.43
C LYS A 23 0.42 16.53 7.98
N ILE A 24 0.55 15.22 7.76
CA ILE A 24 0.69 14.67 6.41
C ILE A 24 -0.64 14.37 5.71
N ARG A 25 -1.79 14.67 6.36
CA ARG A 25 -3.11 14.60 5.75
C ARG A 25 -3.36 15.82 4.86
N THR A 26 -2.83 15.81 3.65
CA THR A 26 -2.87 16.95 2.72
C THR A 26 -3.66 16.70 1.45
N LEU A 27 -3.98 15.45 1.12
CA LEU A 27 -4.69 15.10 -0.11
C LEU A 27 -6.18 15.42 0.02
N ASN A 28 -6.73 16.10 -0.98
CA ASN A 28 -8.12 16.57 -0.96
C ASN A 28 -9.11 15.57 -1.57
N LYS A 29 -8.63 14.55 -2.29
CA LYS A 29 -9.45 13.55 -2.98
C LYS A 29 -8.72 12.21 -3.05
N PRO A 30 -9.44 11.09 -2.88
CA PRO A 30 -8.90 9.78 -3.23
C PRO A 30 -8.75 9.65 -4.74
N GLU A 31 -7.92 8.71 -5.17
CA GLU A 31 -7.95 8.19 -6.55
C GLU A 31 -8.52 6.78 -6.49
N LEU A 32 -9.72 6.56 -7.01
CA LEU A 32 -10.38 5.24 -7.00
C LEU A 32 -9.93 4.35 -8.17
N GLU A 33 -9.34 4.98 -9.18
CA GLU A 33 -8.76 4.40 -10.39
C GLU A 33 -7.66 5.31 -10.93
N CYS A 34 -6.86 4.83 -11.89
CA CYS A 34 -5.91 5.70 -12.57
C CYS A 34 -6.68 6.74 -13.39
N PRO A 35 -6.42 8.05 -13.20
CA PRO A 35 -7.00 9.09 -14.02
C PRO A 35 -6.72 8.86 -15.51
N ARG A 36 -7.62 9.37 -16.35
CA ARG A 36 -7.52 9.32 -17.80
C ARG A 36 -7.37 10.71 -18.39
N ASP A 37 -6.54 10.83 -19.41
CA ASP A 37 -6.41 12.04 -20.20
C ASP A 37 -7.70 12.32 -21.01
N LYS A 38 -7.74 13.49 -21.68
CA LYS A 38 -8.89 13.89 -22.51
C LYS A 38 -9.17 12.94 -23.69
N ARG A 39 -8.23 12.04 -24.01
CA ARG A 39 -8.32 11.05 -25.10
C ARG A 39 -8.73 9.67 -24.57
N GLY A 40 -8.93 9.53 -23.26
CA GLY A 40 -9.32 8.29 -22.60
C GLY A 40 -8.16 7.37 -22.22
N ASN A 41 -6.90 7.78 -22.42
CA ASN A 41 -5.74 6.98 -22.05
C ASN A 41 -5.41 7.19 -20.56
N PHE A 42 -4.92 6.15 -19.89
CA PHE A 42 -4.40 6.29 -18.54
C PHE A 42 -3.23 7.28 -18.48
N GLU A 43 -3.32 8.24 -17.57
CA GLU A 43 -2.23 9.17 -17.26
C GLU A 43 -0.95 8.42 -16.85
N LEU A 44 0.20 9.06 -17.00
CA LEU A 44 1.52 8.50 -16.69
C LEU A 44 1.80 8.53 -15.18
N ASN A 45 0.95 7.85 -14.41
CA ASN A 45 1.11 7.70 -12.97
C ASN A 45 1.82 6.38 -12.62
N GLU A 46 2.52 6.36 -11.49
CA GLU A 46 3.17 5.15 -10.98
C GLU A 46 2.50 4.73 -9.67
N TYR A 47 1.99 3.51 -9.63
CA TYR A 47 1.29 2.96 -8.47
C TYR A 47 1.97 1.71 -7.91
N ILE A 48 1.83 1.52 -6.60
CA ILE A 48 2.21 0.29 -5.89
C ILE A 48 1.07 -0.11 -4.98
N PHE A 49 0.80 -1.41 -4.92
CA PHE A 49 -0.12 -1.97 -3.95
C PHE A 49 0.64 -2.60 -2.79
N GLY A 50 0.15 -2.40 -1.58
CA GLY A 50 0.56 -3.15 -0.39
C GLY A 50 -0.61 -3.96 0.13
N ILE A 51 -0.38 -5.23 0.47
CA ILE A 51 -1.45 -6.13 0.90
C ILE A 51 -1.05 -6.85 2.19
N ASP A 52 -1.84 -6.65 3.25
CA ASP A 52 -1.86 -7.52 4.43
C ASP A 52 -3.06 -8.47 4.30
N VAL A 53 -2.82 -9.78 4.29
CA VAL A 53 -3.82 -10.78 3.92
C VAL A 53 -4.40 -11.43 5.17
N ALA A 54 -5.72 -11.41 5.27
CA ALA A 54 -6.45 -12.15 6.28
C ALA A 54 -7.49 -13.11 5.67
N ARG A 55 -7.90 -14.10 6.46
CA ARG A 55 -8.94 -15.08 6.09
C ARG A 55 -10.00 -15.27 7.18
N SER A 56 -10.08 -14.32 8.11
CA SER A 56 -11.01 -14.43 9.23
C SER A 56 -12.45 -14.33 8.74
N ASN A 57 -13.27 -15.32 9.09
CA ASN A 57 -14.73 -15.26 8.94
C ASN A 57 -15.39 -14.39 10.04
N SER A 58 -14.63 -14.05 11.09
CA SER A 58 -15.12 -13.17 12.15
C SER A 58 -15.17 -11.73 11.65
N GLN A 59 -16.17 -10.96 12.08
CA GLN A 59 -16.15 -9.51 11.94
C GLN A 59 -15.21 -8.82 12.94
N SER A 60 -14.80 -9.54 13.99
CA SER A 60 -13.82 -9.06 14.96
C SER A 60 -12.40 -9.44 14.53
N ASN A 61 -11.63 -8.41 14.22
CA ASN A 61 -10.20 -8.41 13.99
C ASN A 61 -9.66 -9.25 12.82
N ASN A 62 -8.52 -8.83 12.28
CA ASN A 62 -7.79 -9.44 11.16
C ASN A 62 -8.57 -9.41 9.84
N LYS A 63 -8.39 -8.34 9.10
CA LYS A 63 -9.02 -8.09 7.81
C LYS A 63 -7.97 -7.95 6.73
N THR A 64 -8.32 -8.35 5.50
CA THR A 64 -7.46 -8.05 4.37
C THR A 64 -7.47 -6.53 4.15
N ALA A 65 -6.29 -5.93 4.01
CA ALA A 65 -6.15 -4.52 3.68
C ALA A 65 -5.31 -4.38 2.42
N ILE A 66 -5.86 -3.68 1.42
CA ILE A 66 -5.16 -3.34 0.18
C ILE A 66 -4.95 -1.83 0.17
N VAL A 67 -3.70 -1.39 0.27
CA VAL A 67 -3.35 0.03 0.15
C VAL A 67 -2.87 0.32 -1.26
N VAL A 68 -3.23 1.50 -1.78
CA VAL A 68 -2.75 1.98 -3.08
C VAL A 68 -1.92 3.24 -2.88
N LEU A 69 -0.66 3.15 -3.25
CA LEU A 69 0.30 4.24 -3.19
C LEU A 69 0.57 4.77 -4.59
N LYS A 70 0.54 6.08 -4.76
CA LYS A 70 1.01 6.78 -5.97
C LYS A 70 2.37 7.41 -5.69
N ILE A 71 3.33 7.18 -6.58
CA ILE A 71 4.66 7.75 -6.51
C ILE A 71 4.68 9.07 -7.27
N VAL A 72 5.21 10.12 -6.65
CA VAL A 72 5.42 11.42 -7.28
C VAL A 72 6.92 11.70 -7.31
N ARG A 73 7.47 11.68 -8.51
CA ARG A 73 8.89 11.94 -8.80
C ARG A 73 9.11 13.40 -9.20
N SER A 74 10.33 13.91 -8.99
CA SER A 74 10.77 15.12 -9.69
C SER A 74 11.20 14.79 -11.12
N ASN A 75 11.46 15.83 -11.91
CA ASN A 75 11.96 15.69 -13.28
C ASN A 75 13.27 14.89 -13.38
N SER A 76 14.05 14.83 -12.30
CA SER A 76 15.28 14.05 -12.17
C SER A 76 15.07 12.60 -11.70
N GLY A 77 13.84 12.06 -11.74
CA GLY A 77 13.51 10.72 -11.26
C GLY A 77 13.27 10.62 -9.74
N VAL A 78 13.97 11.42 -8.93
CA VAL A 78 13.92 11.32 -7.46
C VAL A 78 12.50 11.36 -6.88
N ILE A 79 12.17 10.36 -6.04
CA ILE A 79 10.91 10.30 -5.31
C ILE A 79 10.79 11.50 -4.36
N ARG A 80 9.81 12.37 -4.63
CA ARG A 80 9.49 13.55 -3.80
C ARG A 80 8.39 13.27 -2.80
N GLN A 81 7.37 12.52 -3.21
CA GLN A 81 6.22 12.19 -2.36
C GLN A 81 5.69 10.81 -2.68
N ILE A 82 5.16 10.16 -1.65
CA ILE A 82 4.34 8.96 -1.77
C ILE A 82 2.94 9.32 -1.29
N GLN A 83 1.94 9.14 -2.13
CA GLN A 83 0.56 9.52 -1.84
C GLN A 83 -0.27 8.25 -1.58
N LEU A 84 -0.82 8.11 -0.38
CA LEU A 84 -1.82 7.08 -0.08
C LEU A 84 -3.15 7.53 -0.65
N VAL A 85 -3.44 7.09 -1.87
CA VAL A 85 -4.59 7.58 -2.66
C VAL A 85 -5.85 6.78 -2.39
N ASN A 86 -5.73 5.53 -1.94
CA ASN A 86 -6.87 4.69 -1.60
C ASN A 86 -6.48 3.56 -0.63
N ILE A 87 -7.47 3.08 0.13
CA ILE A 87 -7.39 1.87 0.93
C ILE A 87 -8.69 1.09 0.69
N VAL A 88 -8.56 -0.16 0.28
CA VAL A 88 -9.69 -1.06 0.05
C VAL A 88 -9.64 -2.18 1.08
N GLU A 89 -10.74 -2.36 1.81
CA GLU A 89 -10.97 -3.51 2.68
C GLU A 89 -11.99 -4.43 1.97
N PRO A 90 -11.56 -5.61 1.48
CA PRO A 90 -12.48 -6.60 0.94
C PRO A 90 -13.42 -7.11 2.05
N PRO A 91 -14.64 -7.56 1.69
CA PRO A 91 -15.52 -8.23 2.64
C PRO A 91 -14.82 -9.37 3.40
N ASN A 92 -15.12 -9.51 4.69
CA ASN A 92 -14.57 -10.60 5.50
C ASN A 92 -15.03 -11.97 4.99
N GLY A 93 -14.17 -12.98 5.14
CA GLY A 93 -14.46 -14.35 4.76
C GLY A 93 -14.30 -14.68 3.28
N LEU A 94 -13.89 -13.72 2.43
CA LEU A 94 -13.55 -14.02 1.04
C LEU A 94 -12.42 -15.06 0.96
N SER A 95 -12.60 -16.03 0.06
CA SER A 95 -11.58 -17.00 -0.29
C SER A 95 -10.39 -16.30 -0.96
N PHE A 96 -9.22 -16.95 -0.95
CA PHE A 96 -8.05 -16.41 -1.64
C PHE A 96 -8.29 -16.23 -3.14
N LYS A 97 -9.18 -17.03 -3.75
CA LYS A 97 -9.57 -16.88 -5.15
C LYS A 97 -10.35 -15.57 -5.38
N GLU A 98 -11.32 -15.28 -4.52
CA GLU A 98 -12.09 -14.03 -4.62
C GLU A 98 -11.21 -12.81 -4.32
N GLN A 99 -10.32 -12.92 -3.34
CA GLN A 99 -9.34 -11.87 -3.04
C GLN A 99 -8.38 -11.66 -4.23
N SER A 100 -7.89 -12.72 -4.90
CA SER A 100 -6.99 -12.58 -6.05
C SER A 100 -7.68 -11.91 -7.24
N ILE A 101 -8.94 -12.27 -7.52
CA ILE A 101 -9.76 -11.62 -8.56
C ILE A 101 -9.90 -10.13 -8.25
N LEU A 102 -10.22 -9.75 -7.01
CA LEU A 102 -10.32 -8.35 -6.61
C LEU A 102 -9.01 -7.59 -6.81
N VAL A 103 -7.87 -8.17 -6.40
CA VAL A 103 -6.55 -7.54 -6.58
C VAL A 103 -6.21 -7.37 -8.06
N LYS A 104 -6.49 -8.37 -8.91
CA LYS A 104 -6.29 -8.27 -10.36
C LYS A 104 -7.21 -7.24 -11.01
N ARG A 105 -8.49 -7.16 -10.62
CA ARG A 105 -9.40 -6.07 -11.06
C ARG A 105 -8.83 -4.71 -10.71
N MET A 106 -8.37 -4.55 -9.47
CA MET A 106 -7.73 -3.30 -9.02
C MET A 106 -6.48 -3.00 -9.85
N PHE A 107 -5.63 -3.99 -10.13
CA PHE A 107 -4.44 -3.82 -10.97
C PHE A 107 -4.79 -3.16 -12.31
N TYR A 108 -5.79 -3.69 -13.03
CA TYR A 108 -6.23 -3.10 -14.30
C TYR A 108 -6.96 -1.75 -14.12
N LYS A 109 -7.76 -1.57 -13.06
CA LYS A 109 -8.43 -0.31 -12.73
C LYS A 109 -7.43 0.83 -12.51
N TYR A 110 -6.25 0.54 -11.95
CA TYR A 110 -5.15 1.50 -11.81
C TYR A 110 -4.18 1.52 -13.00
N GLY A 111 -4.59 1.02 -14.17
CA GLY A 111 -3.79 1.08 -15.39
C GLY A 111 -2.63 0.08 -15.43
N GLY A 112 -2.70 -0.99 -14.64
CA GLY A 112 -1.80 -2.13 -14.76
C GLY A 112 -1.88 -2.77 -16.16
N SER A 113 -0.76 -3.29 -16.63
CA SER A 113 -0.66 -4.02 -17.89
C SER A 113 0.27 -5.22 -17.75
N LEU A 114 -0.06 -6.31 -18.44
CA LEU A 114 0.82 -7.47 -18.55
C LEU A 114 2.10 -7.13 -19.36
N ASP A 115 2.08 -6.07 -20.17
CA ASP A 115 3.29 -5.45 -20.71
C ASP A 115 3.84 -4.44 -19.69
N LEU A 116 4.85 -4.85 -18.93
CA LEU A 116 5.42 -4.07 -17.83
C LEU A 116 5.96 -2.69 -18.26
N ASN A 117 6.33 -2.51 -19.53
CA ASN A 117 6.77 -1.21 -20.06
C ASN A 117 5.62 -0.20 -20.14
N LYS A 118 4.37 -0.68 -20.19
CA LYS A 118 3.16 0.14 -20.28
C LYS A 118 2.40 0.19 -18.95
N SER A 119 2.71 -0.71 -18.02
CA SER A 119 2.02 -0.81 -16.74
C SER A 119 2.21 0.44 -15.89
N ARG A 120 1.12 0.98 -15.36
CA ARG A 120 1.14 2.04 -14.34
C ARG A 120 1.39 1.47 -12.94
N VAL A 121 1.03 0.21 -12.71
CA VAL A 121 1.31 -0.49 -11.45
C VAL A 121 2.68 -1.14 -11.55
N LYS A 122 3.61 -0.72 -10.70
CA LYS A 122 5.00 -1.20 -10.68
C LYS A 122 5.15 -2.53 -9.99
N THR A 123 4.49 -2.70 -8.86
CA THR A 123 4.50 -3.96 -8.14
C THR A 123 3.28 -4.09 -7.22
N ILE A 124 3.00 -5.33 -6.82
CA ILE A 124 2.06 -5.68 -5.76
C ILE A 124 2.85 -6.36 -4.65
N VAL A 125 2.99 -5.69 -3.52
CA VAL A 125 3.71 -6.20 -2.35
C VAL A 125 2.75 -6.97 -1.46
N VAL A 126 3.04 -8.25 -1.23
CA VAL A 126 2.22 -9.14 -0.39
C VAL A 126 3.10 -9.73 0.70
N ASP A 127 2.66 -9.68 1.97
CA ASP A 127 3.26 -10.49 3.03
C ASP A 127 2.90 -11.95 2.82
N GLY A 128 3.77 -12.70 2.14
CA GLY A 128 3.55 -14.11 1.82
C GLY A 128 3.73 -15.07 3.00
N ASN A 129 4.01 -14.58 4.20
CA ASN A 129 4.13 -15.45 5.36
C ASN A 129 2.77 -16.03 5.77
N VAL A 130 2.75 -17.35 6.03
CA VAL A 130 1.59 -18.10 6.56
C VAL A 130 0.34 -17.97 5.68
N ILE A 131 -0.48 -16.93 5.90
CA ILE A 131 -1.78 -16.75 5.24
C ILE A 131 -1.59 -16.19 3.83
N GLY A 132 -0.68 -15.24 3.63
CA GLY A 132 -0.55 -14.54 2.34
C GLY A 132 -0.06 -15.42 1.20
N LYS A 133 0.62 -16.53 1.50
CA LYS A 133 0.99 -17.53 0.50
C LYS A 133 -0.23 -18.03 -0.30
N GLY A 134 -1.37 -18.20 0.36
CA GLY A 134 -2.59 -18.63 -0.31
C GLY A 134 -3.12 -17.61 -1.32
N LEU A 135 -2.93 -16.31 -1.07
CA LEU A 135 -3.25 -15.26 -2.05
C LEU A 135 -2.26 -15.30 -3.21
N ILE A 136 -0.96 -15.42 -2.92
CA ILE A 136 0.09 -15.48 -3.96
C ILE A 136 -0.16 -16.65 -4.91
N ASP A 137 -0.38 -17.86 -4.39
CA ASP A 137 -0.69 -19.05 -5.20
C ASP A 137 -1.86 -18.78 -6.17
N ARG A 138 -2.91 -18.07 -5.72
CA ARG A 138 -4.08 -17.68 -6.53
C ARG A 138 -3.82 -16.56 -7.52
N MET A 139 -2.78 -15.76 -7.32
CA MET A 139 -2.37 -14.72 -8.26
C MET A 139 -1.51 -15.29 -9.41
N LEU A 140 -0.84 -16.42 -9.16
CA LEU A 140 -0.03 -17.19 -10.11
C LEU A 140 -0.88 -18.08 -11.04
N GLU A 141 -2.17 -18.20 -10.76
CA GLU A 141 -3.13 -18.88 -11.63
C GLU A 141 -3.52 -17.97 -12.81
N ASP A 142 -3.81 -18.59 -13.96
CA ASP A 142 -4.46 -17.90 -15.08
C ASP A 142 -5.97 -17.81 -14.82
N VAL A 143 -6.49 -16.59 -14.72
CA VAL A 143 -7.85 -16.36 -14.22
C VAL A 143 -8.64 -15.52 -15.21
N THR A 144 -9.81 -16.05 -15.58
CA THR A 144 -10.91 -15.27 -16.15
C THR A 144 -11.85 -14.86 -15.04
N ASP A 145 -12.22 -13.58 -15.05
CA ASP A 145 -13.20 -13.03 -14.14
C ASP A 145 -14.57 -13.70 -14.36
N PRO A 146 -15.15 -14.37 -13.34
CA PRO A 146 -16.42 -15.06 -13.51
C PRO A 146 -17.63 -14.12 -13.66
N GLU A 147 -17.52 -12.85 -13.23
CA GLU A 147 -18.62 -11.88 -13.32
C GLU A 147 -18.56 -11.07 -14.61
N THR A 148 -17.37 -10.63 -15.02
CA THR A 148 -17.19 -9.79 -16.22
C THR A 148 -16.79 -10.56 -17.47
N ASN A 149 -16.37 -11.82 -17.31
CA ASN A 149 -15.79 -12.66 -18.36
C ASN A 149 -14.51 -12.04 -18.99
N GLU A 150 -13.85 -11.13 -18.29
CA GLU A 150 -12.58 -10.54 -18.69
C GLU A 150 -11.41 -11.44 -18.30
N GLU A 151 -10.44 -11.59 -19.18
CA GLU A 151 -9.20 -12.29 -18.89
C GLU A 151 -8.32 -11.41 -18.01
N LEU A 152 -8.16 -11.81 -16.73
CA LEU A 152 -7.31 -11.12 -15.78
C LEU A 152 -5.84 -11.61 -15.87
N GLY A 153 -5.63 -12.73 -16.55
CA GLY A 153 -4.32 -13.29 -16.87
C GLY A 153 -3.63 -13.93 -15.65
N CYS A 154 -2.38 -14.30 -15.86
CA CYS A 154 -1.49 -14.92 -14.89
C CYS A 154 -0.36 -13.94 -14.52
N PHE A 155 0.00 -13.85 -13.23
CA PHE A 155 1.13 -13.03 -12.75
C PHE A 155 2.26 -13.94 -12.24
N ASP A 156 3.47 -13.41 -12.16
CA ASP A 156 4.62 -14.09 -11.57
C ASP A 156 5.19 -13.27 -10.40
N THR A 157 5.96 -13.95 -9.54
CA THR A 157 6.73 -13.32 -8.47
C THR A 157 8.04 -12.75 -8.99
N VAL A 158 8.43 -11.59 -8.45
CA VAL A 158 9.67 -10.89 -8.81
C VAL A 158 10.88 -11.53 -8.15
N ASN A 159 10.71 -12.03 -6.92
CA ASN A 159 11.80 -12.38 -6.01
C ASN A 159 11.77 -13.85 -5.53
N THR A 160 10.96 -14.72 -6.15
CA THR A 160 10.91 -16.15 -5.81
C THR A 160 10.96 -17.03 -7.05
N GLU A 161 11.14 -18.33 -6.84
CA GLU A 161 11.17 -19.35 -7.90
C GLU A 161 9.81 -20.07 -8.07
N GLN A 162 8.74 -19.53 -7.49
CA GLN A 162 7.39 -20.08 -7.67
C GLN A 162 7.03 -20.08 -9.16
N LYS A 163 6.37 -21.15 -9.62
CA LYS A 163 6.04 -21.31 -11.05
C LYS A 163 4.62 -20.84 -11.33
N PRO A 164 4.42 -19.83 -12.20
CA PRO A 164 3.10 -19.44 -12.66
C PRO A 164 2.49 -20.50 -13.59
N ASP A 165 1.17 -20.50 -13.73
CA ASP A 165 0.44 -21.37 -14.68
C ASP A 165 0.87 -21.11 -16.13
N VAL A 166 1.11 -19.83 -16.46
CA VAL A 166 1.55 -19.40 -17.79
C VAL A 166 3.07 -19.15 -17.77
N PRO A 167 3.87 -19.87 -18.57
CA PRO A 167 5.30 -19.60 -18.69
C PRO A 167 5.58 -18.15 -19.10
N ASN A 168 6.58 -17.53 -18.47
CA ASN A 168 6.96 -16.13 -18.70
C ASN A 168 5.84 -15.12 -18.39
N ALA A 169 4.92 -15.45 -17.47
CA ALA A 169 3.99 -14.48 -16.92
C ALA A 169 4.74 -13.25 -16.37
N PRO A 170 4.16 -12.05 -16.46
CA PRO A 170 4.81 -10.84 -16.00
C PRO A 170 5.06 -10.86 -14.50
N ARG A 171 6.30 -10.58 -14.11
CA ARG A 171 6.74 -10.48 -12.73
C ARG A 171 6.22 -9.20 -12.08
N ILE A 172 5.10 -9.31 -11.39
CA ILE A 172 4.37 -8.17 -10.80
C ILE A 172 4.39 -8.24 -9.27
N ILE A 173 4.47 -9.44 -8.70
CA ILE A 173 4.25 -9.65 -7.26
C ILE A 173 5.59 -9.66 -6.53
N TYR A 174 5.74 -8.83 -5.51
CA TYR A 174 6.84 -8.96 -4.57
C TYR A 174 6.37 -9.73 -3.33
N ASP A 175 6.94 -10.92 -3.13
CA ASP A 175 6.64 -11.80 -2.00
C ASP A 175 7.52 -11.45 -0.80
N LEU A 176 6.95 -10.75 0.19
CA LEU A 176 7.65 -10.32 1.39
C LEU A 176 7.72 -11.45 2.44
N THR A 177 8.71 -12.34 2.31
CA THR A 177 8.91 -13.51 3.20
C THR A 177 10.17 -13.45 4.07
N ALA A 178 11.03 -12.44 3.84
CA ALA A 178 12.31 -12.33 4.54
C ALA A 178 12.12 -12.23 6.07
N GLN A 179 12.95 -12.95 6.82
CA GLN A 179 12.92 -12.96 8.28
C GLN A 179 13.84 -11.88 8.85
N GLY A 180 13.47 -11.30 10.00
CA GLY A 180 14.30 -10.32 10.71
C GLY A 180 14.24 -8.89 10.18
N ILE A 181 13.56 -8.63 9.05
CA ILE A 181 13.44 -7.29 8.44
C ILE A 181 12.37 -6.39 9.08
N ASN A 182 11.65 -6.87 10.11
CA ASN A 182 10.59 -6.11 10.77
C ASN A 182 11.06 -4.74 11.26
N GLY A 183 12.29 -4.66 11.78
CA GLY A 183 12.86 -3.39 12.21
C GLY A 183 13.02 -2.40 11.06
N ASP A 184 13.38 -2.86 9.87
CA ASP A 184 13.61 -2.01 8.69
C ASP A 184 12.28 -1.57 8.07
N ILE A 185 11.27 -2.44 8.05
CA ILE A 185 9.90 -2.08 7.66
C ILE A 185 9.37 -0.96 8.57
N ILE A 186 9.55 -1.09 9.88
CA ILE A 186 9.13 -0.10 10.86
C ILE A 186 9.87 1.23 10.65
N ARG A 187 11.19 1.17 10.46
CA ARG A 187 12.02 2.37 10.22
C ARG A 187 11.59 3.10 8.95
N ALA A 188 11.42 2.38 7.83
CA ALA A 188 10.96 2.97 6.58
C ALA A 188 9.62 3.71 6.77
N PHE A 189 8.65 3.08 7.43
CA PHE A 189 7.38 3.74 7.75
C PHE A 189 7.57 5.02 8.57
N ILE A 190 8.35 4.96 9.67
CA ILE A 190 8.63 6.12 10.52
C ILE A 190 9.28 7.24 9.72
N ASP A 191 10.27 6.91 8.88
CA ASP A 191 11.02 7.86 8.07
C ASP A 191 10.11 8.58 7.07
N TYR A 192 9.24 7.86 6.36
CA TYR A 192 8.28 8.47 5.43
C TYR A 192 7.29 9.42 6.11
N VAL A 193 6.89 9.12 7.36
CA VAL A 193 6.02 9.99 8.15
C VAL A 193 6.77 11.20 8.68
N GLU A 194 7.94 11.01 9.28
CA GLU A 194 8.71 12.07 9.94
C GLU A 194 9.27 13.10 8.94
N THR A 195 9.72 12.63 7.77
CA THR A 195 10.16 13.48 6.65
C THR A 195 8.99 14.18 5.95
N GLY A 196 7.77 13.70 6.15
CA GLY A 196 6.58 14.19 5.45
C GLY A 196 6.53 13.81 3.97
N LYS A 197 7.34 12.84 3.52
CA LYS A 197 7.28 12.28 2.16
C LYS A 197 5.96 11.55 1.90
N LEU A 198 5.43 10.83 2.90
CA LEU A 198 4.09 10.23 2.83
C LEU A 198 3.02 11.33 2.90
N LYS A 199 2.00 11.26 2.05
CA LYS A 199 0.80 12.12 2.07
C LYS A 199 -0.45 11.25 2.15
N MET A 200 -1.43 11.70 2.94
CA MET A 200 -2.70 10.98 3.13
C MET A 200 -3.90 11.90 2.91
N LEU A 201 -5.10 11.31 2.82
CA LEU A 201 -6.35 12.05 2.72
C LEU A 201 -6.64 12.88 3.98
N LYS A 202 -7.18 14.08 3.75
CA LYS A 202 -7.76 14.93 4.80
C LYS A 202 -8.97 14.27 5.46
N VAL A 203 -9.54 14.90 6.49
CA VAL A 203 -10.81 14.45 7.06
C VAL A 203 -11.93 14.78 6.07
N PHE A 204 -12.89 13.87 5.90
CA PHE A 204 -13.98 14.05 4.93
C PHE A 204 -14.79 15.34 5.18
N ASP A 205 -15.03 15.68 6.44
CA ASP A 205 -15.79 16.87 6.83
C ASP A 205 -15.10 18.19 6.42
N ASP A 206 -13.78 18.21 6.31
CA ASP A 206 -13.03 19.39 5.83
C ASP A 206 -13.29 19.69 4.34
N ILE A 207 -13.86 18.74 3.61
CA ILE A 207 -14.02 18.77 2.15
C ILE A 207 -15.51 18.86 1.72
N LYS A 208 -16.46 18.71 2.66
CA LYS A 208 -17.92 18.58 2.44
C LYS A 208 -18.64 19.74 1.72
N GLY A 209 -17.93 20.72 1.17
CA GLY A 209 -18.53 21.83 0.42
C GLY A 209 -19.19 21.46 -0.91
N LYS A 210 -19.04 20.23 -1.42
CA LYS A 210 -19.62 19.78 -2.70
C LYS A 210 -19.80 18.25 -2.77
N SER A 211 -20.97 17.70 -2.41
CA SER A 211 -21.33 16.37 -2.93
C SER A 211 -22.82 16.25 -3.26
N THR A 212 -23.04 15.78 -4.49
CA THR A 212 -24.31 15.32 -5.04
C THR A 212 -24.32 13.80 -4.89
N SER A 213 -25.44 13.22 -4.47
CA SER A 213 -25.59 11.77 -4.24
C SER A 213 -25.34 10.96 -5.53
N SER A 214 -24.24 10.21 -5.59
CA SER A 214 -23.91 9.22 -6.64
C SER A 214 -23.12 8.06 -6.02
N GLU A 215 -23.06 6.90 -6.66
CA GLU A 215 -22.28 5.74 -6.18
C GLU A 215 -20.78 6.06 -6.00
N SER A 216 -20.22 6.87 -6.89
CA SER A 216 -18.85 7.38 -6.76
C SER A 216 -18.62 8.17 -5.48
N ALA A 217 -19.63 8.92 -5.01
CA ALA A 217 -19.54 9.65 -3.74
C ALA A 217 -19.45 8.70 -2.54
N THR A 218 -20.10 7.53 -2.61
CA THR A 218 -20.02 6.50 -1.56
C THR A 218 -18.63 5.86 -1.50
N GLU A 219 -18.03 5.53 -2.65
CA GLU A 219 -16.67 4.97 -2.69
C GLU A 219 -15.62 5.99 -2.21
N GLU A 220 -15.76 7.26 -2.62
CA GLU A 220 -14.89 8.34 -2.12
C GLU A 220 -14.99 8.46 -0.58
N GLU A 221 -16.21 8.46 -0.04
CA GLU A 221 -16.45 8.47 1.41
C GLU A 221 -15.78 7.30 2.14
N GLN A 222 -15.82 6.09 1.56
CA GLN A 222 -15.15 4.93 2.14
C GLN A 222 -13.63 5.11 2.18
N ALA A 223 -13.01 5.68 1.14
CA ALA A 223 -11.57 5.93 1.14
C ALA A 223 -11.14 6.88 2.28
N TYR A 224 -11.93 7.92 2.58
CA TYR A 224 -11.68 8.79 3.74
C TYR A 224 -11.86 8.05 5.06
N LYS A 225 -12.90 7.23 5.20
CA LYS A 225 -13.14 6.42 6.41
C LYS A 225 -12.00 5.44 6.65
N HIS A 226 -11.55 4.73 5.62
CA HIS A 226 -10.43 3.81 5.74
C HIS A 226 -9.11 4.52 6.06
N THR A 227 -8.90 5.73 5.53
CA THR A 227 -7.76 6.55 5.95
C THR A 227 -7.86 6.94 7.42
N GLN A 228 -9.06 7.28 7.92
CA GLN A 228 -9.26 7.54 9.35
C GLN A 228 -8.98 6.28 10.20
N TYR A 229 -9.45 5.10 9.76
CA TYR A 229 -9.14 3.85 10.46
C TYR A 229 -7.64 3.58 10.50
N LEU A 230 -6.90 3.82 9.42
CA LEU A 230 -5.44 3.74 9.45
C LEU A 230 -4.82 4.68 10.51
N ILE A 231 -5.31 5.93 10.64
CA ILE A 231 -4.84 6.86 11.68
C ILE A 231 -5.09 6.27 13.08
N ASP A 232 -6.28 5.71 13.31
CA ASP A 232 -6.67 5.12 14.57
C ASP A 232 -5.82 3.88 14.88
N GLU A 233 -5.59 3.01 13.90
CA GLU A 233 -4.70 1.84 13.99
C GLU A 233 -3.29 2.27 14.40
N VAL A 234 -2.66 3.19 13.66
CA VAL A 234 -1.30 3.67 13.93
C VAL A 234 -1.20 4.35 15.31
N SER A 235 -2.20 5.13 15.70
CA SER A 235 -2.25 5.77 17.03
C SER A 235 -2.33 4.76 18.19
N ASN A 236 -2.83 3.56 17.91
CA ASN A 236 -2.94 2.46 18.86
C ASN A 236 -1.69 1.56 18.87
N LEU A 237 -0.67 1.83 18.07
CA LEU A 237 0.57 1.05 18.02
C LEU A 237 1.68 1.65 18.90
N LYS A 238 2.42 0.76 19.56
CA LYS A 238 3.66 1.07 20.27
C LYS A 238 4.80 0.18 19.78
N LEU A 239 6.02 0.70 19.84
CA LEU A 239 7.22 -0.09 19.63
C LEU A 239 7.40 -1.07 20.78
N LYS A 240 7.77 -2.29 20.43
CA LYS A 240 8.10 -3.36 21.37
C LYS A 240 9.45 -3.95 20.99
N THR A 241 10.43 -3.72 21.85
CA THR A 241 11.74 -4.36 21.74
C THR A 241 11.66 -5.75 22.35
N THR A 242 11.96 -6.76 21.55
CA THR A 242 12.21 -8.13 22.02
C THR A 242 13.72 -8.32 22.24
N LYS A 243 14.14 -9.50 22.68
CA LYS A 243 15.58 -9.79 22.88
C LYS A 243 16.41 -9.68 21.60
N THR A 244 15.79 -9.87 20.43
CA THR A 244 16.50 -10.00 19.15
C THR A 244 15.93 -9.12 18.04
N SER A 245 14.77 -8.48 18.24
CA SER A 245 14.10 -7.71 17.19
C SER A 245 13.23 -6.58 17.74
N ILE A 246 12.94 -5.60 16.89
CA ILE A 246 11.92 -4.57 17.14
C ILE A 246 10.66 -4.98 16.39
N THR A 247 9.51 -4.87 17.06
CA THR A 247 8.18 -5.12 16.48
C THR A 247 7.21 -4.04 16.94
N VAL A 248 5.99 -4.05 16.40
CA VAL A 248 4.88 -3.22 16.87
C VAL A 248 3.89 -4.05 17.68
N GLU A 249 3.33 -3.44 18.72
CA GLU A 249 2.29 -4.05 19.55
C GLU A 249 1.09 -3.11 19.65
N GLN A 250 -0.12 -3.66 19.49
CA GLN A 250 -1.37 -2.95 19.75
C GLN A 250 -1.54 -2.68 21.24
N VAL A 251 -1.87 -1.44 21.60
CA VAL A 251 -2.26 -1.04 22.96
C VAL A 251 -3.63 -1.62 23.29
N GLN A 252 -4.61 -1.46 22.39
CA GLN A 252 -5.92 -2.09 22.47
C GLN A 252 -6.06 -3.15 21.39
N LYS A 253 -6.25 -4.42 21.79
CA LYS A 253 -6.37 -5.57 20.86
C LYS A 253 -7.59 -5.57 19.95
N LYS A 254 -8.58 -4.72 20.24
CA LYS A 254 -9.81 -4.56 19.42
C LYS A 254 -9.62 -3.66 18.20
N ILE A 255 -8.53 -2.89 18.15
CA ILE A 255 -8.19 -2.02 17.03
C ILE A 255 -7.15 -2.78 16.22
N ASP A 256 -7.45 -3.06 14.96
CA ASP A 256 -6.59 -3.82 14.05
C ASP A 256 -5.27 -3.11 13.74
N LYS A 257 -4.44 -3.76 12.93
CA LYS A 257 -3.18 -3.18 12.43
C LYS A 257 -2.97 -3.45 10.94
N ASP A 258 -3.97 -3.98 10.25
CA ASP A 258 -3.81 -4.58 8.93
C ASP A 258 -3.53 -3.50 7.86
N ARG A 259 -4.15 -2.31 7.97
CA ARG A 259 -3.85 -1.19 7.06
C ARG A 259 -2.46 -0.64 7.31
N TYR A 260 -2.06 -0.56 8.57
CA TYR A 260 -0.70 -0.19 8.92
C TYR A 260 0.31 -1.17 8.31
N SER A 261 0.11 -2.49 8.48
CA SER A 261 1.03 -3.50 7.93
C SER A 261 1.13 -3.35 6.42
N ALA A 262 -0.01 -3.31 5.72
CA ALA A 262 -0.08 -3.20 4.26
C ALA A 262 0.66 -1.94 3.75
N LEU A 263 0.47 -0.80 4.42
CA LEU A 263 1.19 0.44 4.15
C LEU A 263 2.69 0.32 4.39
N ALA A 264 3.09 -0.23 5.54
CA ALA A 264 4.49 -0.36 5.89
C ALA A 264 5.24 -1.28 4.92
N TYR A 265 4.62 -2.37 4.45
CA TYR A 265 5.19 -3.27 3.46
C TYR A 265 5.45 -2.58 2.12
N ALA A 266 4.48 -1.83 1.61
CA ALA A 266 4.66 -1.10 0.36
C ALA A 266 5.71 0.02 0.47
N LEU A 267 5.71 0.77 1.58
CA LEU A 267 6.73 1.80 1.82
C LEU A 267 8.14 1.21 1.95
N TYR A 268 8.27 0.06 2.61
CA TYR A 268 9.53 -0.66 2.70
C TYR A 268 10.05 -1.07 1.32
N TYR A 269 9.19 -1.60 0.45
CA TYR A 269 9.58 -1.93 -0.93
C TYR A 269 10.08 -0.69 -1.69
N ILE A 270 9.34 0.43 -1.61
CA ILE A 270 9.73 1.69 -2.25
C ILE A 270 11.11 2.13 -1.76
N PHE A 271 11.32 2.14 -0.45
CA PHE A 271 12.60 2.52 0.16
C PHE A 271 13.76 1.63 -0.31
N MET A 272 13.53 0.33 -0.40
CA MET A 272 14.59 -0.63 -0.70
C MET A 272 14.97 -0.71 -2.17
N PHE A 273 14.00 -0.57 -3.08
CA PHE A 273 14.22 -0.84 -4.50
C PHE A 273 14.08 0.42 -5.34
N LEU A 274 13.07 1.26 -5.08
CA LEU A 274 12.77 2.40 -5.95
C LEU A 274 13.48 3.70 -5.58
N GLU A 275 13.92 3.85 -4.32
CA GLU A 275 14.82 4.96 -3.94
C GLU A 275 16.29 4.63 -4.23
N LYS A 276 16.68 3.35 -4.26
CA LYS A 276 18.08 2.92 -4.43
C LYS A 276 18.54 2.79 -5.88
N GLU A 277 17.69 2.26 -6.77
CA GLU A 277 18.02 2.10 -8.20
C GLU A 277 18.55 3.41 -8.83
N GLU A 278 18.02 4.57 -8.41
CA GLU A 278 18.44 5.87 -8.96
C GLU A 278 19.77 6.38 -8.40
N THR A 279 20.19 5.94 -7.21
CA THR A 279 21.49 6.32 -6.67
C THR A 279 22.61 5.55 -7.37
N GLU A 280 22.33 4.39 -7.95
CA GLU A 280 23.33 3.65 -8.72
C GLU A 280 23.40 4.17 -10.18
N GLU A 281 22.25 4.46 -10.81
CA GLU A 281 22.21 5.04 -12.17
C GLU A 281 22.85 6.43 -12.27
N GLN A 282 22.76 7.28 -11.24
CA GLN A 282 23.41 8.61 -11.25
C GLN A 282 24.94 8.55 -11.18
N TYR A 283 25.52 7.53 -10.54
CA TYR A 283 26.97 7.45 -10.37
C TYR A 283 27.64 6.90 -11.63
N ASP A 284 26.94 6.09 -12.42
CA ASP A 284 27.44 5.55 -13.69
C ASP A 284 27.45 6.57 -14.83
N GLU A 285 26.62 7.63 -14.79
CA GLU A 285 26.62 8.71 -15.81
C GLU A 285 27.70 9.79 -15.60
N ASP A 286 28.17 9.98 -14.36
CA ASP A 286 29.13 11.05 -14.01
C ASP A 286 30.62 10.61 -14.03
N ASP A 287 30.92 9.31 -14.18
CA ASP A 287 32.28 8.80 -14.34
C ASP A 287 32.72 8.84 -15.83
N GLU A 288 32.95 10.06 -16.34
CA GLU A 288 33.67 10.25 -17.60
C GLU A 288 35.12 9.76 -17.43
N PHE A 289 35.39 8.56 -17.96
CA PHE A 289 36.69 7.88 -17.91
C PHE A 289 37.85 8.80 -18.33
N VAL A 290 38.63 9.28 -17.36
CA VAL A 290 39.95 9.88 -17.62
C VAL A 290 40.95 8.74 -17.86
N TYR A 291 41.16 8.39 -19.13
CA TYR A 291 42.30 7.56 -19.52
C TYR A 291 43.56 8.43 -19.58
N TYR A 292 44.57 8.08 -18.76
CA TYR A 292 45.94 8.59 -18.85
C TYR A 292 46.70 7.93 -20.01
#